data_AF-A0A7S0VAL9-F1
#
_entry.id   AF-A0A7S0VAL9-F1
#
_cell.length_a   1.000
_cell.length_b   1.000
_cell.length_c   1.000
_cell.angle_alpha   90.00
_cell.angle_beta   90.00
_cell.angle_gamma   90.00
#
_symmetry.space_group_name_H-M   'P 1'
#
loop_
_entity.id
_entity.type
_entity.pdbx_description
1 polymer ?
#
loop_
_entity_poly.entity_id
_entity_poly.type
_entity_poly.pdbx_seq_one_letter_code
_entity_poly.pdbx_strand_id
1 'polypeptide(L)'
;NGNNNGNNSASASYVVDVLVNTGGKESVTDLFGLPKLLHPHDKSGTPMVVTFPLAHIDALSSVRLKLPTDLRPLESRKSAMSVAAEALRRIEEKGSGGGGGMKEKEKEK
;
A
#
# COMPACT_ATOMS: atom_id res chain seq x y z
N ASN A 1 -7.99 -4.52 51.59
CA ASN A 1 -6.78 -3.73 51.26
C ASN A 1 -6.51 -3.78 49.78
N GLY A 2 -6.45 -2.61 49.17
CA GLY A 2 -6.56 -2.41 47.73
C GLY A 2 -5.36 -2.89 46.92
N ASN A 3 -5.69 -3.49 45.79
CA ASN A 3 -4.85 -3.70 44.62
C ASN A 3 -4.58 -2.36 43.93
N ASN A 4 -3.34 -2.05 43.56
CA ASN A 4 -2.99 -1.10 42.50
C ASN A 4 -1.51 -1.26 42.11
N ASN A 5 -1.22 -2.27 41.30
CA ASN A 5 0.02 -2.30 40.53
C ASN A 5 -0.21 -1.47 39.26
N GLY A 6 0.10 -0.18 39.35
CA GLY A 6 0.06 0.77 38.25
C GLY A 6 1.20 0.54 37.26
N ASN A 7 1.14 -0.54 36.48
CA ASN A 7 1.87 -0.61 35.22
C ASN A 7 1.05 0.12 34.14
N ASN A 8 1.01 1.45 34.24
CA ASN A 8 0.54 2.29 33.15
C ASN A 8 1.69 2.41 32.13
N SER A 9 2.01 1.30 31.45
CA SER A 9 2.76 1.36 30.21
C SER A 9 1.83 2.01 29.19
N ALA A 10 1.82 3.34 29.12
CA ALA A 10 1.13 4.06 28.07
C ALA A 10 1.59 3.48 26.72
N SER A 11 0.73 2.69 26.09
CA SER A 11 1.00 2.05 24.81
C SER A 11 1.25 3.17 23.80
N ALA A 12 2.49 3.35 23.38
CA ALA A 12 2.85 4.38 22.42
C ALA A 12 2.05 4.16 21.12
N SER A 13 1.19 5.13 20.80
CA SER A 13 0.44 5.13 19.55
C SER A 13 1.31 5.72 18.45
N TYR A 14 1.69 4.90 17.47
CA TYR A 14 2.46 5.35 16.31
C TYR A 14 1.53 5.74 15.17
N VAL A 15 1.98 6.72 14.38
CA VAL A 15 1.38 7.09 13.09
C VAL A 15 2.43 6.96 12.00
N VAL A 16 1.98 6.72 10.78
CA VAL A 16 2.83 6.56 9.59
C VAL A 16 2.27 7.37 8.43
N ASP A 17 3.14 8.00 7.66
CA ASP A 17 2.77 8.67 6.41
C ASP A 17 2.88 7.69 5.25
N VAL A 18 1.77 7.48 4.55
CA VAL A 18 1.65 6.50 3.47
C VAL A 18 1.27 7.21 2.17
N LEU A 19 2.05 6.96 1.12
CA LEU A 19 1.67 7.37 -0.24
C LEU A 19 0.60 6.42 -0.76
N VAL A 20 -0.61 6.93 -0.95
CA VAL A 20 -1.79 6.17 -1.41
C VAL A 20 -2.38 6.80 -2.66
N ASN A 21 -3.09 6.00 -3.47
CA ASN A 21 -3.92 6.51 -4.56
C ASN A 21 -5.31 6.81 -4.01
N THR A 22 -5.86 7.99 -4.28
CA THR A 22 -7.11 8.45 -3.67
C THR A 22 -8.11 8.96 -4.70
N GLY A 23 -9.40 8.93 -4.38
CA GLY A 23 -10.45 9.57 -5.18
C GLY A 23 -10.43 11.11 -5.16
N GLY A 24 -9.42 11.73 -4.55
CA GLY A 24 -9.31 13.19 -4.40
C GLY A 24 -9.69 13.70 -3.00
N LYS A 25 -9.36 14.97 -2.74
CA LYS A 25 -9.49 15.62 -1.42
C LYS A 25 -10.93 15.74 -0.91
N GLU A 26 -11.90 15.75 -1.80
CA GLU A 26 -13.32 15.86 -1.45
C GLU A 26 -13.95 14.51 -1.09
N SER A 27 -13.22 13.41 -1.29
CA SER A 27 -13.68 12.05 -1.01
C SER A 27 -13.19 11.58 0.36
N VAL A 28 -13.43 12.35 1.42
CA VAL A 28 -13.31 11.82 2.79
C VAL A 28 -14.52 10.92 3.02
N THR A 29 -14.29 9.62 3.11
CA THR A 29 -15.40 8.63 3.02
C THR A 29 -15.52 7.69 4.19
N ASP A 30 -14.53 7.60 5.07
CA ASP A 30 -14.58 6.68 6.19
C ASP A 30 -14.88 7.37 7.52
N LEU A 31 -15.24 6.56 8.51
CA LEU A 31 -15.56 6.98 9.87
C LEU A 31 -14.37 7.63 10.60
N PHE A 32 -13.15 7.52 10.03
CA PHE A 32 -11.90 8.02 10.59
C PHE A 32 -11.38 9.28 9.87
N GLY A 33 -12.13 9.81 8.91
CA GLY A 33 -11.75 11.01 8.16
C GLY A 33 -10.66 10.77 7.10
N LEU A 34 -10.44 9.52 6.70
CA LEU A 34 -9.48 9.16 5.66
C LEU A 34 -10.13 9.24 4.26
N PRO A 35 -9.33 9.58 3.24
CA PRO A 35 -9.82 9.64 1.88
C PRO A 35 -10.14 8.24 1.34
N LYS A 36 -11.08 8.17 0.39
CA LYS A 36 -11.38 6.97 -0.36
C LYS A 36 -10.11 6.48 -1.06
N LEU A 37 -9.66 5.29 -0.69
CA LEU A 37 -8.52 4.63 -1.31
C LEU A 37 -8.94 3.99 -2.62
N LEU A 38 -8.10 4.17 -3.63
CA LEU A 38 -8.23 3.53 -4.93
C LEU A 38 -7.06 2.57 -5.14
N HIS A 39 -7.23 1.64 -6.06
CA HIS A 39 -6.15 0.73 -6.43
C HIS A 39 -4.94 1.53 -6.95
N PRO A 40 -3.68 1.12 -6.68
CA PRO A 40 -2.50 1.80 -7.21
C PRO A 40 -2.45 1.92 -8.74
N HIS A 41 -3.13 1.02 -9.45
CA HIS A 41 -3.28 1.05 -10.92
C HIS A 41 -4.44 1.92 -11.43
N ASP A 42 -5.31 2.41 -10.55
CA ASP A 42 -6.48 3.18 -10.95
C ASP A 42 -6.06 4.58 -11.45
N LYS A 43 -6.31 4.84 -12.74
CA LYS A 43 -5.93 6.09 -13.41
C LYS A 43 -6.84 7.27 -13.05
N SER A 44 -8.00 7.03 -12.45
CA SER A 44 -8.91 8.09 -11.99
C SER A 44 -8.44 8.75 -10.69
N GLY A 45 -7.51 8.11 -9.99
CA GLY A 45 -7.04 8.57 -8.69
C GLY A 45 -5.98 9.66 -8.75
N THR A 46 -5.86 10.36 -7.62
CA THR A 46 -4.79 11.31 -7.34
C THR A 46 -3.92 10.77 -6.19
N PRO A 47 -2.61 10.59 -6.41
CA PRO A 47 -1.73 10.10 -5.37
C PRO A 47 -1.50 11.18 -4.31
N MET A 48 -1.64 10.80 -3.04
CA MET A 48 -1.52 11.66 -1.87
C MET A 48 -0.75 10.97 -0.76
N VAL A 49 -0.01 11.74 0.04
CA VAL A 49 0.55 11.26 1.30
C VAL A 49 -0.51 11.48 2.37
N VAL A 50 -0.89 10.42 3.05
CA VAL A 50 -1.94 10.40 4.08
C VAL A 50 -1.36 9.77 5.33
N THR A 51 -1.63 10.38 6.49
CA THR A 51 -1.18 9.88 7.79
C THR A 51 -2.18 8.85 8.32
N PHE A 52 -1.71 7.67 8.68
CA PHE A 52 -2.50 6.60 9.27
C PHE A 52 -1.99 6.25 10.67
N PRO A 53 -2.87 5.89 11.62
CA PRO A 53 -2.46 5.13 12.78
C PRO A 53 -1.79 3.83 12.35
N LEU A 54 -0.70 3.43 13.01
CA LEU A 54 -0.01 2.17 12.69
C LEU A 54 -0.95 0.96 12.83
N ALA A 55 -1.94 1.04 13.73
CA ALA A 55 -2.98 0.03 13.90
C ALA A 55 -3.85 -0.21 12.66
N HIS A 56 -3.85 0.69 11.67
CA HIS A 56 -4.58 0.53 10.41
C HIS A 56 -3.76 -0.22 9.35
N ILE A 57 -2.49 -0.56 9.63
CA ILE A 57 -1.61 -1.28 8.71
C ILE A 57 -1.73 -2.78 8.98
N ASP A 58 -2.37 -3.51 8.07
CA ASP A 58 -2.58 -4.96 8.19
C ASP A 58 -1.32 -5.78 7.85
N ALA A 59 -0.60 -5.38 6.80
CA ALA A 59 0.55 -6.12 6.31
C ALA A 59 1.62 -5.18 5.70
N LEU A 60 2.86 -5.67 5.69
CA LEU A 60 3.99 -5.02 5.02
C LEU A 60 4.56 -5.96 3.95
N SER A 61 4.85 -5.40 2.79
CA SER A 61 5.59 -6.12 1.74
C SER A 61 7.06 -6.29 2.13
N SER A 62 7.69 -7.38 1.67
CA SER A 62 9.14 -7.57 1.75
C SER A 62 9.93 -6.73 0.75
N VAL A 63 9.24 -6.14 -0.24
CA VAL A 63 9.86 -5.31 -1.29
C VAL A 63 9.91 -3.85 -0.83
N ARG A 64 11.10 -3.24 -0.93
CA ARG A 64 11.30 -1.80 -0.73
C ARG A 64 11.45 -1.11 -2.08
N LEU A 65 10.77 0.01 -2.26
CA LEU A 65 10.80 0.80 -3.48
C LEU A 65 11.69 2.02 -3.30
N LYS A 66 12.49 2.35 -4.31
CA LYS A 66 13.23 3.60 -4.35
C LYS A 66 12.31 4.71 -4.87
N LEU A 67 11.97 5.65 -4.01
CA LEU A 67 11.10 6.79 -4.33
C LEU A 67 11.91 8.08 -4.50
N PRO A 68 11.35 9.12 -5.14
CA PRO A 68 11.89 10.47 -5.09
C PRO A 68 12.02 10.96 -3.64
N THR A 69 13.07 11.73 -3.35
CA THR A 69 13.32 12.30 -2.01
C THR A 69 12.29 13.36 -1.62
N ASP A 70 11.69 14.05 -2.60
CA ASP A 70 10.64 15.05 -2.38
C ASP A 70 9.33 14.63 -3.06
N LEU A 71 8.32 14.36 -2.24
CA LEU A 71 6.96 13.97 -2.65
C LEU A 71 5.95 15.14 -2.59
N ARG A 72 6.39 16.38 -2.33
CA ARG A 72 5.51 17.56 -2.40
C ARG A 72 5.01 17.85 -3.82
N PRO A 73 5.83 17.72 -4.88
CA PRO A 73 5.33 17.86 -6.25
C PRO A 73 4.37 16.73 -6.61
N LEU A 74 3.27 17.07 -7.28
CA LEU A 74 2.30 16.08 -7.75
C LEU A 74 2.95 15.05 -8.67
N GLU A 75 3.82 15.50 -9.57
CA GLU A 75 4.51 14.64 -10.53
C GLU A 75 5.45 13.65 -9.84
N SER A 76 6.12 14.03 -8.75
CA SER A 76 6.90 13.11 -7.93
C SER A 76 6.03 12.01 -7.33
N ARG A 77 4.83 12.35 -6.83
CA ARG A 77 3.88 11.35 -6.30
C ARG A 77 3.34 10.43 -7.39
N LYS A 78 3.03 10.96 -8.57
CA LYS A 78 2.60 10.15 -9.72
C LYS A 78 3.68 9.17 -10.16
N SER A 79 4.92 9.63 -10.25
CA SER A 79 6.07 8.78 -10.59
C SER A 79 6.25 7.66 -9.55
N ALA A 80 6.25 8.01 -8.26
CA ALA A 80 6.32 7.03 -7.17
C ALA A 80 5.17 6.00 -7.20
N MET A 81 3.94 6.46 -7.45
CA MET A 81 2.77 5.58 -7.57
C MET A 81 2.90 4.62 -8.75
N SER A 82 3.42 5.08 -9.89
CA SER A 82 3.67 4.21 -11.05
C SER A 82 4.69 3.11 -10.75
N VAL A 83 5.74 3.41 -9.97
CA VAL A 83 6.73 2.41 -9.53
C VAL A 83 6.07 1.38 -8.61
N ALA A 84 5.23 1.83 -7.68
CA ALA A 84 4.50 0.94 -6.77
C ALA A 84 3.52 0.03 -7.52
N ALA A 85 2.75 0.59 -8.46
CA ALA A 85 1.85 -0.16 -9.32
C ALA A 85 2.60 -1.24 -10.12
N GLU A 86 3.69 -0.90 -10.79
CA GLU A 86 4.48 -1.90 -11.54
C GLU A 86 5.08 -2.99 -10.63
N ALA A 87 5.50 -2.64 -9.41
CA ALA A 87 5.99 -3.64 -8.46
C ALA A 87 4.89 -4.61 -8.02
N LEU A 88 3.68 -4.11 -7.73
CA LEU A 88 2.52 -4.93 -7.39
C LEU A 88 2.14 -5.86 -8.53
N ARG A 89 2.03 -5.34 -9.77
CA ARG A 89 1.74 -6.15 -10.96
C ARG A 89 2.70 -7.33 -11.10
N ARG A 90 4.00 -7.12 -10.91
CA ARG A 90 5.00 -8.20 -11.00
C ARG A 90 4.89 -9.23 -9.88
N ILE A 91 4.48 -8.82 -8.68
CA ILE A 91 4.26 -9.72 -7.55
C ILE A 91 3.05 -10.61 -7.85
N GLU A 92 1.95 -10.02 -8.33
CA GLU A 92 0.73 -10.72 -8.74
C GLU A 92 0.99 -11.71 -9.89
N GLU A 93 1.76 -11.30 -10.90
CA GLU A 93 2.14 -12.15 -12.03
C GLU A 93 3.03 -13.33 -11.60
N LYS A 94 3.99 -13.10 -10.70
CA LYS A 94 4.82 -14.17 -10.15
C LYS A 94 4.03 -15.12 -9.25
N GLY A 95 3.05 -14.60 -8.50
CA GLY A 95 2.15 -15.43 -7.69
C GLY A 95 1.21 -16.30 -8.52
N SER A 96 0.92 -15.88 -9.76
CA SER A 96 0.07 -16.61 -10.70
C SER A 96 0.82 -17.66 -11.55
N GLY A 97 2.16 -17.69 -11.50
CA GLY A 97 3.01 -18.54 -12.34
C GLY A 97 3.49 -19.86 -11.70
N GLY A 98 2.97 -20.21 -10.52
CA GLY A 98 3.39 -21.39 -9.74
C GLY A 98 2.52 -22.64 -9.91
N GLY A 99 1.98 -22.91 -11.10
CA GLY A 99 1.14 -24.08 -11.38
C GLY A 99 1.44 -24.66 -12.77
N GLY A 100 1.86 -25.93 -12.81
CA GLY A 100 2.52 -26.58 -13.95
C GLY A 100 1.67 -26.82 -15.20
N GLY A 101 2.39 -27.09 -16.30
CA GLY A 101 1.80 -27.52 -17.56
C GLY A 101 2.83 -27.60 -18.68
N MET A 102 3.77 -28.54 -18.57
CA MET A 102 4.56 -29.00 -19.72
C MET A 102 3.60 -29.33 -20.87
N LYS A 103 3.60 -28.53 -21.95
CA LYS A 103 3.10 -29.01 -23.23
C LYS A 103 4.25 -29.75 -23.91
N GLU A 104 4.23 -31.04 -23.67
CA GLU A 104 5.00 -32.05 -24.37
C GLU A 104 4.84 -31.84 -25.88
N LYS A 105 5.99 -31.86 -26.57
CA LYS A 105 6.06 -31.76 -28.02
C LYS A 105 5.52 -33.06 -28.60
N GLU A 106 4.40 -33.01 -29.30
CA GLU A 106 4.04 -34.08 -30.22
C GLU A 106 4.44 -33.67 -31.64
N LYS A 107 5.53 -34.30 -32.10
CA LYS A 107 5.85 -34.47 -33.51
C LYS A 107 4.99 -35.62 -34.03
N GLU A 108 4.26 -35.42 -35.11
CA GLU A 108 3.99 -36.46 -36.13
C GLU A 108 3.65 -35.72 -37.44
N LYS A 109 4.58 -35.77 -38.41
CA LYS A 109 4.64 -36.62 -39.61
C LYS A 109 3.71 -36.17 -40.73
#